data_AF-A0A1H4Y2T5-F1
#
_entry.id   AF-A0A1H4Y2T5-F1
#
_cell.length_a   1.000
_cell.length_b   1.000
_cell.length_c   1.000
_cell.angle_alpha   90.00
_cell.angle_beta   90.00
_cell.angle_gamma   90.00
#
_symmetry.space_group_name_H-M   'P 1'
#
loop_
_entity.id
_entity.type
_entity.pdbx_description
1 polymer ?
#
loop_
_entity_poly.entity_id
_entity_poly.type
_entity_poly.pdbx_seq_one_letter_code
_entity_poly.pdbx_strand_id
1 'polypeptide(L)'
;MANITTNTEKTTFEKCTRGWSGETITTHNKQDYKITTMKRSNKKIVNSYHEITLLPNGSYSWDMFGAKGGDLVKIEGKATEKAIKEAHAKALLKFDEVIKELQPNAKAEPEIGTIIFLDGYGKTKGSAENEHIVYKIEHTEWGVKYLTVEKTTLDLQAQSYIKNYNNLFGIGSYFLPEYKYEGTQDDINNLVIAAHKKAEEDKKAAESERLLEQQLISAKIEEGKKLITIPEWAKAVIVADHYQNDSDTMTDYFATSIKETNYLAFSRTTRNNMNELKNACENWEKTKELLNDSETGEHRERNSYLPDFYIGSSNWYGLKVNKKVYSFDLTRTENRNKLYIAAAENRCHFPTDQPTQENHNLNSGDFQIIDYSEKAIAVIGDTKPIKDDLKKLGGRFNFRLSCGAGWIFPKTKQEEVK
;
A
#
# COMPACT_ATOMS: atom_id res chain seq x y z
N MET A 1 -3.31 63.54 -2.97
CA MET A 1 -1.97 63.17 -2.49
C MET A 1 -2.12 61.83 -1.77
N ALA A 2 -1.79 60.73 -2.44
CA ALA A 2 -1.92 59.40 -1.85
C ALA A 2 -0.70 59.13 -0.98
N ASN A 3 -0.92 58.90 0.31
CA ASN A 3 0.11 58.46 1.26
C ASN A 3 0.59 57.06 0.85
N ILE A 4 1.73 57.00 0.17
CA ILE A 4 2.46 55.76 -0.10
C ILE A 4 3.18 55.42 1.21
N THR A 5 2.52 54.62 2.05
CA THR A 5 3.12 54.07 3.27
C THR A 5 4.27 53.13 2.87
N THR A 6 5.49 53.52 3.20
CA THR A 6 6.76 52.79 3.01
C THR A 6 7.64 53.14 4.23
N ASN A 7 8.51 52.32 4.82
CA ASN A 7 9.03 51.00 4.51
C ASN A 7 9.77 50.46 5.76
N THR A 8 9.75 49.15 6.01
CA THR A 8 10.85 48.47 6.70
C THR A 8 11.92 48.11 5.66
N GLU A 9 12.69 49.11 5.22
CA GLU A 9 13.80 48.90 4.30
C GLU A 9 14.99 48.31 5.05
N LYS A 10 15.27 47.02 4.83
CA LYS A 10 16.51 46.40 5.31
C LYS A 10 17.44 46.18 4.13
N THR A 11 18.47 47.02 4.04
CA THR A 11 19.54 46.88 3.04
C THR A 11 20.75 46.21 3.66
N THR A 12 21.26 45.17 3.01
CA THR A 12 22.45 44.42 3.44
C THR A 12 23.46 44.35 2.31
N PHE A 13 24.74 44.40 2.67
CA PHE A 13 25.85 44.25 1.72
C PHE A 13 26.79 43.17 2.23
N GLU A 14 27.12 42.23 1.37
CA GLU A 14 27.97 41.09 1.72
C GLU A 14 28.99 40.81 0.62
N LYS A 15 30.05 40.07 0.97
CA LYS A 15 31.10 39.68 0.04
C LYS A 15 30.85 38.25 -0.44
N CYS A 16 30.62 38.08 -1.73
CA CYS A 16 30.40 36.81 -2.39
C CYS A 16 31.61 36.37 -3.24
N THR A 17 31.49 35.19 -3.86
CA THR A 17 32.52 34.59 -4.73
C THR A 17 32.92 35.46 -5.94
N ARG A 18 32.04 36.36 -6.41
CA ARG A 18 32.27 37.24 -7.58
C ARG A 18 32.48 38.71 -7.23
N GLY A 19 32.73 39.02 -5.96
CA GLY A 19 32.84 40.37 -5.42
C GLY A 19 31.72 40.70 -4.44
N TRP A 20 31.49 41.98 -4.19
CA TRP A 20 30.40 42.42 -3.30
C TRP A 20 29.01 42.23 -3.94
N SER A 21 28.00 42.03 -3.11
CA SER A 21 26.58 42.05 -3.47
C SER A 21 25.83 42.99 -2.52
N GLY A 22 24.67 43.47 -2.98
CA GLY A 22 23.74 44.27 -2.19
C GLY A 22 22.32 43.73 -2.34
N GLU A 23 21.59 43.72 -1.24
CA GLU A 23 20.22 43.21 -1.16
C GLU A 23 19.36 44.14 -0.31
N THR A 24 18.23 44.58 -0.87
CA THR A 24 17.18 45.30 -0.14
C THR A 24 15.89 44.51 -0.21
N ILE A 25 15.24 44.35 0.94
CA ILE A 25 13.86 43.88 1.04
C ILE A 25 12.98 45.07 1.36
N THR A 26 11.92 45.25 0.58
CA THR A 26 10.95 46.35 0.70
C THR A 26 9.53 45.82 0.48
N THR A 27 8.53 46.51 1.02
CA THR A 27 7.13 46.11 0.93
C THR A 27 6.31 47.24 0.32
N HIS A 28 5.67 46.99 -0.82
CA HIS A 28 4.78 47.94 -1.48
C HIS A 28 3.40 47.29 -1.68
N ASN A 29 2.33 47.95 -1.21
CA ASN A 29 0.95 47.45 -1.30
C ASN A 29 0.76 46.00 -0.81
N LYS A 30 1.33 45.63 0.35
CA LYS A 30 1.31 44.26 0.90
C LYS A 30 1.99 43.18 0.03
N GLN A 31 2.77 43.59 -0.98
CA GLN A 31 3.63 42.71 -1.75
C GLN A 31 5.09 43.00 -1.39
N ASP A 32 5.81 41.95 -1.00
CA ASP A 32 7.23 42.04 -0.67
C ASP A 32 8.08 41.87 -1.93
N TYR A 33 9.15 42.67 -2.01
CA TYR A 33 10.09 42.65 -3.10
C TYR A 33 11.50 42.50 -2.58
N LYS A 34 12.28 41.70 -3.30
CA LYS A 34 13.72 41.58 -3.10
C LYS A 34 14.43 42.22 -4.28
N ILE A 35 15.22 43.24 -3.98
CA ILE A 35 16.06 43.95 -4.95
C ILE A 35 17.50 43.50 -4.72
N THR A 36 18.11 42.91 -5.74
CA THR A 36 19.45 42.33 -5.66
C THR A 36 20.39 43.01 -6.64
N THR A 37 21.62 43.24 -6.22
CA THR A 37 22.69 43.80 -7.03
C THR A 37 23.94 42.96 -6.89
N MET A 38 24.36 42.30 -7.96
CA MET A 38 25.53 41.43 -7.93
C MET A 38 26.18 41.30 -9.30
N LYS A 39 27.43 40.81 -9.32
CA LYS A 39 28.14 40.51 -10.56
C LYS A 39 27.79 39.13 -11.11
N ARG A 40 27.28 39.09 -12.34
CA ARG A 40 27.05 37.83 -13.09
C ARG A 40 28.31 37.36 -13.83
N SER A 41 28.29 36.13 -14.30
CA SER A 41 29.42 35.47 -15.01
C SER A 41 29.89 36.22 -16.25
N ASN A 42 29.00 36.98 -16.91
CA ASN A 42 29.27 37.80 -18.09
C ASN A 42 30.01 39.13 -17.80
N LYS A 43 30.69 39.25 -16.65
CA LYS A 43 31.41 40.45 -16.18
C LYS A 43 30.55 41.70 -15.92
N LYS A 44 29.21 41.63 -16.02
CA LYS A 44 28.31 42.76 -15.74
C LYS A 44 27.79 42.71 -14.30
N ILE A 45 27.67 43.87 -13.67
CA ILE A 45 26.87 44.07 -12.47
C ILE A 45 25.43 44.18 -12.94
N VAL A 46 24.58 43.30 -12.41
CA VAL A 46 23.15 43.25 -12.75
C VAL A 46 22.36 43.57 -11.50
N ASN A 47 21.43 44.50 -11.67
CA ASN A 47 20.42 44.83 -10.68
C ASN A 47 19.11 44.18 -11.11
N SER A 48 18.46 43.45 -10.23
CA SER A 48 17.18 42.79 -10.52
C SER A 48 16.25 42.86 -9.32
N TYR A 49 14.95 42.90 -9.56
CA TYR A 49 13.93 42.76 -8.52
C TYR A 49 13.14 41.48 -8.75
N HIS A 50 12.64 40.89 -7.67
CA HIS A 50 11.70 39.78 -7.70
C HIS A 50 10.64 39.97 -6.61
N GLU A 51 9.40 39.62 -6.92
CA GLU A 51 8.37 39.39 -5.91
C GLU A 51 8.78 38.22 -5.01
N ILE A 52 8.65 38.41 -3.70
CA ILE A 52 8.91 37.39 -2.70
C ILE A 52 7.73 37.27 -1.73
N THR A 53 7.75 36.22 -0.94
CA THR A 53 6.89 36.06 0.25
C THR A 53 7.82 35.96 1.46
N LEU A 54 7.76 36.94 2.36
CA LEU A 54 8.49 36.90 3.63
C LEU A 54 7.84 35.90 4.59
N LEU A 55 8.66 35.08 5.22
CA LEU A 55 8.25 34.15 6.26
C LEU A 55 8.51 34.76 7.65
N PRO A 56 7.76 34.35 8.71
CA PRO A 56 7.89 34.91 10.06
C PRO A 56 9.30 34.82 10.65
N ASN A 57 10.09 33.82 10.22
CA ASN A 57 11.47 33.61 10.64
C ASN A 57 12.50 34.53 9.93
N GLY A 58 12.05 35.46 9.07
CA GLY A 58 12.90 36.36 8.30
C GLY A 58 13.52 35.76 7.05
N SER A 59 13.23 34.50 6.73
CA SER A 59 13.53 33.91 5.41
C SER A 59 12.47 34.32 4.39
N TYR A 60 12.73 34.06 3.10
CA TYR A 60 11.79 34.37 2.03
C TYR A 60 11.75 33.23 1.01
N SER A 61 10.60 33.11 0.33
CA SER A 61 10.43 32.26 -0.84
C SER A 61 10.03 33.11 -2.05
N TRP A 62 10.34 32.63 -3.26
CA TRP A 62 9.82 33.19 -4.50
C TRP A 62 9.21 32.09 -5.35
N ASP A 63 8.17 32.41 -6.12
CA ASP A 63 7.59 31.48 -7.09
C ASP A 63 8.48 31.43 -8.34
N MET A 64 9.06 30.27 -8.63
CA MET A 64 9.96 30.08 -9.77
C MET A 64 9.28 30.26 -11.14
N PHE A 65 7.95 30.13 -11.21
CA PHE A 65 7.19 30.13 -12.46
C PHE A 65 6.20 31.29 -12.57
N GLY A 66 5.88 31.96 -11.46
CA GLY A 66 4.88 33.03 -11.41
C GLY A 66 5.32 34.35 -10.77
N ALA A 67 6.49 34.42 -10.12
CA ALA A 67 6.92 35.66 -9.47
C ALA A 67 7.26 36.72 -10.52
N LYS A 68 6.66 37.91 -10.43
CA LYS A 68 7.06 39.02 -11.29
C LYS A 68 8.45 39.49 -10.88
N GLY A 69 9.30 39.65 -11.88
CA GLY A 69 10.66 40.12 -11.68
C GLY A 69 11.24 40.64 -12.98
N GLY A 70 12.34 41.38 -12.86
CA GLY A 70 12.97 42.00 -14.01
C GLY A 70 14.35 42.54 -13.69
N ASP A 71 15.14 42.74 -14.75
CA ASP A 71 16.40 43.47 -14.67
C ASP A 71 16.11 44.98 -14.64
N LEU A 72 16.72 45.70 -13.69
CA LEU A 72 16.58 47.15 -13.56
C LEU A 72 17.67 47.88 -14.36
N VAL A 73 18.93 47.59 -14.04
CA VAL A 73 20.10 48.26 -14.61
C VAL A 73 21.22 47.24 -14.81
N LYS A 74 22.00 47.43 -15.88
CA LYS A 74 23.21 46.64 -16.19
C LYS A 74 24.39 47.57 -16.30
N ILE A 75 25.41 47.36 -15.48
CA ILE A 75 26.62 48.20 -15.42
C ILE A 75 27.85 47.32 -15.66
N GLU A 76 28.78 47.77 -16.50
CA GLU A 76 30.05 47.08 -16.69
C GLU A 76 31.06 47.50 -15.61
N GLY A 77 31.76 46.54 -15.00
CA GLY A 77 32.79 46.90 -14.01
C GLY A 77 33.23 45.80 -13.06
N LYS A 78 34.08 46.19 -12.11
CA LYS A 78 34.49 45.36 -10.97
C LYS A 78 33.50 45.55 -9.83
N ALA A 79 33.07 44.45 -9.20
CA ALA A 79 32.18 44.47 -8.03
C ALA A 79 32.96 44.80 -6.74
N THR A 80 33.52 45.99 -6.70
CA THR A 80 34.04 46.61 -5.47
C THR A 80 32.86 47.05 -4.61
N GLU A 81 33.08 47.17 -3.29
CA GLU A 81 32.04 47.60 -2.35
C GLU A 81 31.39 48.93 -2.77
N LYS A 82 32.22 49.92 -3.13
CA LYS A 82 31.77 51.24 -3.60
C LYS A 82 30.91 51.13 -4.86
N ALA A 83 31.38 50.39 -5.87
CA ALA A 83 30.65 50.22 -7.12
C ALA A 83 29.30 49.52 -6.92
N ILE A 84 29.21 48.56 -5.99
CA ILE A 84 27.97 47.87 -5.68
C ILE A 84 27.01 48.77 -4.92
N LYS A 85 27.47 49.54 -3.92
CA LYS A 85 26.62 50.52 -3.22
C LYS A 85 26.03 51.57 -4.17
N GLU A 86 26.86 52.11 -5.07
CA GLU A 86 26.41 53.08 -6.09
C GLU A 86 25.43 52.45 -7.09
N ALA A 87 25.72 51.24 -7.58
CA ALA A 87 24.83 50.51 -8.48
C ALA A 87 23.50 50.16 -7.80
N HIS A 88 23.54 49.79 -6.52
CA HIS A 88 22.36 49.43 -5.73
C HIS A 88 21.47 50.65 -5.47
N ALA A 89 22.04 51.79 -5.10
CA ALA A 89 21.29 53.03 -4.95
C ALA A 89 20.58 53.45 -6.26
N LYS A 90 21.25 53.33 -7.41
CA LYS A 90 20.62 53.55 -8.72
C LYS A 90 19.48 52.58 -9.00
N ALA A 91 19.61 51.33 -8.57
CA ALA A 91 18.56 50.33 -8.73
C ALA A 91 17.34 50.62 -7.86
N LEU A 92 17.52 51.08 -6.62
CA LEU A 92 16.40 51.49 -5.77
C LEU A 92 15.58 52.62 -6.42
N LEU A 93 16.25 53.66 -6.92
CA LEU A 93 15.59 54.75 -7.65
C LEU A 93 14.83 54.25 -8.88
N LYS A 94 15.44 53.32 -9.65
CA LYS A 94 14.77 52.76 -10.82
C LYS A 94 13.60 51.86 -10.45
N PHE A 95 13.72 51.14 -9.35
CA PHE A 95 12.64 50.31 -8.82
C PHE A 95 11.44 51.17 -8.37
N ASP A 96 11.68 52.33 -7.76
CA ASP A 96 10.61 53.27 -7.39
C ASP A 96 9.82 53.80 -8.61
N GLU A 97 10.44 53.87 -9.78
CA GLU A 97 9.75 54.18 -11.05
C GLU A 97 8.94 52.97 -11.53
N VAL A 98 9.58 51.80 -11.56
CA VAL A 98 8.98 50.55 -12.04
C VAL A 98 7.77 50.13 -11.18
N ILE A 99 7.83 50.32 -9.86
CA ILE A 99 6.73 49.96 -8.96
C ILE A 99 5.50 50.87 -9.13
N LYS A 100 5.71 52.14 -9.49
CA LYS A 100 4.62 53.09 -9.80
C LYS A 100 3.90 52.70 -11.08
N GLU A 101 4.61 52.17 -12.07
CA GLU A 101 4.02 51.63 -13.31
C GLU A 101 3.34 50.28 -13.09
N LEU A 102 3.96 49.39 -12.30
CA LEU A 102 3.42 48.05 -12.00
C LEU A 102 2.10 48.10 -11.22
N GLN A 103 1.90 49.13 -10.38
CA GLN A 103 0.75 49.29 -9.48
C GLN A 103 0.32 47.95 -8.88
N PRO A 104 1.19 47.28 -8.11
CA PRO A 104 0.84 45.96 -7.59
C PRO A 104 -0.43 46.06 -6.76
N ASN A 105 -1.46 45.34 -7.21
CA ASN A 105 -2.66 45.15 -6.42
C ASN A 105 -2.27 44.45 -5.12
N ALA A 106 -2.90 44.84 -4.01
CA ALA A 106 -2.75 44.08 -2.77
C ALA A 106 -3.06 42.62 -3.06
N LYS A 107 -2.19 41.70 -2.61
CA LYS A 107 -2.50 40.27 -2.59
C LYS A 107 -3.83 40.12 -1.86
N ALA A 108 -4.88 39.84 -2.61
CA ALA A 108 -6.15 39.47 -2.01
C ALA A 108 -5.90 38.15 -1.28
N GLU A 109 -6.38 38.05 -0.07
CA GLU A 109 -6.36 36.83 0.71
C GLU A 109 -7.81 36.38 0.92
N PRO A 110 -8.10 35.08 0.94
CA PRO A 110 -9.40 34.58 1.33
C PRO A 110 -9.77 35.05 2.74
N GLU A 111 -10.97 35.59 2.88
CA GLU A 111 -11.61 35.91 4.15
C GLU A 111 -12.57 34.79 4.56
N ILE A 112 -13.02 34.79 5.80
CA ILE A 112 -14.11 33.90 6.24
C ILE A 112 -15.34 34.14 5.36
N GLY A 113 -15.98 33.05 4.91
CA GLY A 113 -17.09 33.06 3.95
C GLY A 113 -16.66 33.08 2.48
N THR A 114 -15.37 33.19 2.17
CA THR A 114 -14.89 33.04 0.78
C THR A 114 -15.05 31.59 0.32
N ILE A 115 -15.48 31.39 -0.93
CA ILE A 115 -15.55 30.07 -1.53
C ILE A 115 -14.23 29.78 -2.25
N ILE A 116 -13.61 28.67 -1.86
CA ILE A 116 -12.46 28.09 -2.52
C ILE A 116 -12.96 26.92 -3.38
N PHE A 117 -12.43 26.78 -4.58
CA PHE A 117 -12.78 25.71 -5.50
C PHE A 117 -11.54 25.16 -6.20
N LEU A 118 -11.58 23.90 -6.59
CA LEU A 118 -10.55 23.26 -7.41
C LEU A 118 -10.83 23.58 -8.88
N ASP A 119 -9.81 24.04 -9.60
CA ASP A 119 -9.84 24.08 -11.07
C ASP A 119 -8.84 23.03 -11.60
N GLY A 120 -9.38 22.00 -12.24
CA GLY A 120 -8.65 20.83 -12.72
C GLY A 120 -9.41 19.51 -12.54
N TYR A 121 -8.89 18.44 -13.15
CA TYR A 121 -9.49 17.10 -13.13
C TYR A 121 -10.98 17.07 -13.55
N GLY A 122 -11.37 17.94 -14.50
CA GLY A 122 -12.75 18.06 -14.97
C GLY A 122 -13.67 18.87 -14.05
N LYS A 123 -13.16 19.47 -12.97
CA LYS A 123 -13.87 20.40 -12.10
C LYS A 123 -13.47 21.85 -12.40
N THR A 124 -14.44 22.75 -12.34
CA THR A 124 -14.27 24.20 -12.48
C THR A 124 -15.12 24.94 -11.44
N LYS A 125 -15.02 26.28 -11.41
CA LYS A 125 -15.90 27.14 -10.60
C LYS A 125 -17.38 26.75 -10.77
N GLY A 126 -18.10 26.56 -9.66
CA GLY A 126 -19.53 26.21 -9.64
C GLY A 126 -19.85 24.76 -9.98
N SER A 127 -18.84 23.89 -10.13
CA SER A 127 -19.07 22.44 -10.25
C SER A 127 -19.66 21.88 -8.95
N ALA A 128 -20.49 20.83 -9.07
CA ALA A 128 -20.97 20.10 -7.90
C ALA A 128 -19.79 19.54 -7.08
N GLU A 129 -19.93 19.52 -5.75
CA GLU A 129 -18.91 19.03 -4.82
C GLU A 129 -17.54 19.72 -5.00
N ASN A 130 -17.58 21.04 -5.18
CA ASN A 130 -16.40 21.87 -5.43
C ASN A 130 -16.49 23.25 -4.76
N GLU A 131 -17.49 23.48 -3.89
CA GLU A 131 -17.68 24.76 -3.20
C GLU A 131 -17.23 24.61 -1.74
N HIS A 132 -15.97 24.93 -1.46
CA HIS A 132 -15.37 24.85 -0.13
C HIS A 132 -15.40 26.21 0.56
N ILE A 133 -16.28 26.38 1.54
CA ILE A 133 -16.51 27.64 2.24
C ILE A 133 -15.50 27.77 3.39
N VAL A 134 -14.71 28.84 3.44
CA VAL A 134 -13.79 29.14 4.55
C VAL A 134 -14.58 29.47 5.81
N TYR A 135 -14.42 28.68 6.86
CA TYR A 135 -15.04 28.97 8.17
C TYR A 135 -14.04 29.43 9.22
N LYS A 136 -12.76 29.06 9.09
CA LYS A 136 -11.69 29.46 10.01
C LYS A 136 -10.36 29.57 9.28
N ILE A 137 -9.55 30.54 9.68
CA ILE A 137 -8.22 30.79 9.12
C ILE A 137 -7.21 30.62 10.26
N GLU A 138 -6.19 29.80 10.04
CA GLU A 138 -5.13 29.53 11.00
C GLU A 138 -3.78 29.96 10.44
N HIS A 139 -3.08 30.81 11.20
CA HIS A 139 -1.72 31.24 10.87
C HIS A 139 -0.74 30.32 11.59
N THR A 140 0.06 29.60 10.83
CA THR A 140 1.12 28.73 11.34
C THR A 140 2.49 29.24 10.87
N GLU A 141 3.57 28.76 11.49
CA GLU A 141 4.95 29.10 11.07
C GLU A 141 5.23 28.75 9.59
N TRP A 142 4.50 27.77 9.06
CA TRP A 142 4.64 27.24 7.70
C TRP A 142 3.72 27.91 6.68
N GLY A 143 2.89 28.87 7.11
CA GLY A 143 1.95 29.60 6.26
C GLY A 143 0.52 29.63 6.78
N VAL A 144 -0.39 30.08 5.93
CA VAL A 144 -1.82 30.22 6.25
C VAL A 144 -2.57 28.95 5.84
N LYS A 145 -3.32 28.38 6.78
CA LYS A 145 -4.24 27.27 6.54
C LYS A 145 -5.67 27.79 6.58
N TYR A 146 -6.44 27.42 5.56
CA TYR A 146 -7.85 27.75 5.45
C TYR A 146 -8.64 26.50 5.75
N LEU A 147 -9.37 26.49 6.87
CA LEU A 147 -10.29 25.42 7.19
C LEU A 147 -11.60 25.69 6.47
N THR A 148 -12.04 24.71 5.70
CA THR A 148 -13.17 24.81 4.80
C THR A 148 -14.18 23.70 5.02
N VAL A 149 -15.45 24.01 4.82
CA VAL A 149 -16.54 23.02 4.74
C VAL A 149 -17.08 23.00 3.32
N GLU A 150 -17.20 21.81 2.73
CA GLU A 150 -17.85 21.65 1.42
C GLU A 150 -19.37 21.74 1.59
N LYS A 151 -20.02 22.52 0.74
CA LYS A 151 -21.44 22.90 0.89
C LYS A 151 -22.42 21.73 0.79
N THR A 152 -22.13 20.73 -0.04
CA THR A 152 -23.02 19.62 -0.40
C THR A 152 -22.68 18.34 0.37
N THR A 153 -21.40 17.95 0.38
CA THR A 153 -20.92 16.74 1.06
C THR A 153 -20.74 16.94 2.55
N LEU A 154 -20.64 18.20 3.01
CA LEU A 154 -20.31 18.58 4.38
C LEU A 154 -18.93 18.06 4.81
N ASP A 155 -18.00 17.92 3.85
CA ASP A 155 -16.64 17.49 4.16
C ASP A 155 -15.81 18.64 4.72
N LEU A 156 -15.17 18.38 5.86
CA LEU A 156 -14.23 19.31 6.48
C LEU A 156 -12.83 19.08 5.92
N GLN A 157 -12.22 20.14 5.40
CA GLN A 157 -10.89 20.09 4.80
C GLN A 157 -10.03 21.25 5.27
N ALA A 158 -8.72 21.06 5.24
CA ALA A 158 -7.74 22.11 5.46
C ALA A 158 -7.00 22.36 4.14
N GLN A 159 -7.15 23.56 3.58
CA GLN A 159 -6.51 23.96 2.34
C GLN A 159 -5.36 24.94 2.59
N SER A 160 -4.34 24.86 1.75
CA SER A 160 -3.15 25.72 1.78
C SER A 160 -2.73 26.01 0.33
N TYR A 161 -1.85 27.00 0.14
CA TYR A 161 -1.35 27.39 -1.20
C TYR A 161 -2.47 27.83 -2.17
N ILE A 162 -3.42 28.60 -1.67
CA ILE A 162 -4.57 29.07 -2.44
C ILE A 162 -4.16 30.28 -3.27
N LYS A 163 -4.50 30.26 -4.56
CA LYS A 163 -4.21 31.35 -5.48
C LYS A 163 -5.47 32.12 -5.84
N ASN A 164 -5.32 33.41 -6.12
CA ASN A 164 -6.41 34.18 -6.70
C ASN A 164 -6.63 33.69 -8.14
N TYR A 165 -7.87 33.38 -8.49
CA TYR A 165 -8.24 32.86 -9.81
C TYR A 165 -7.95 33.84 -10.96
N ASN A 166 -7.87 35.15 -10.69
CA ASN A 166 -7.43 36.12 -11.70
C ASN A 166 -5.97 35.90 -12.15
N ASN A 167 -5.18 35.18 -11.35
CA ASN A 167 -3.83 34.72 -11.69
C ASN A 167 -3.81 33.20 -11.94
N LEU A 168 -4.83 32.68 -12.64
CA LEU A 168 -4.99 31.26 -12.97
C LEU A 168 -3.71 30.71 -13.63
N PHE A 169 -3.16 29.63 -13.06
CA PHE A 169 -2.00 28.95 -13.62
C PHE A 169 -1.99 27.46 -13.24
N GLY A 170 -2.38 26.62 -14.21
CA GLY A 170 -2.41 25.16 -14.05
C GLY A 170 -3.49 24.66 -13.09
N ILE A 171 -3.39 23.38 -12.71
CA ILE A 171 -4.32 22.72 -11.80
C ILE A 171 -4.06 23.17 -10.36
N GLY A 172 -5.09 23.57 -9.62
CA GLY A 172 -4.94 23.99 -8.23
C GLY A 172 -6.21 24.50 -7.54
N SER A 173 -6.07 24.85 -6.26
CA SER A 173 -7.13 25.48 -5.48
C SER A 173 -7.10 27.00 -5.65
N TYR A 174 -8.25 27.56 -6.02
CA TYR A 174 -8.41 28.97 -6.31
C TYR A 174 -9.56 29.60 -5.53
N PHE A 175 -9.48 30.91 -5.38
CA PHE A 175 -10.58 31.73 -4.87
C PHE A 175 -10.77 32.97 -5.74
N LEU A 176 -11.98 33.54 -5.69
CA LEU A 176 -12.30 34.84 -6.27
C LEU A 176 -12.84 35.75 -5.15
N PRO A 177 -12.31 36.98 -4.97
CA PRO A 177 -12.77 37.89 -3.91
C PRO A 177 -14.28 38.18 -3.94
N GLU A 178 -14.87 38.21 -5.13
CA GLU A 178 -16.29 38.44 -5.36
C GLU A 178 -17.15 37.16 -5.23
N TYR A 179 -16.53 35.99 -5.17
CA TYR A 179 -17.23 34.71 -5.04
C TYR A 179 -17.24 34.26 -3.59
N LYS A 180 -18.24 34.76 -2.87
CA LYS A 180 -18.45 34.49 -1.44
C LYS A 180 -19.73 33.71 -1.23
N TYR A 181 -19.77 32.99 -0.12
CA TYR A 181 -20.99 32.35 0.35
C TYR A 181 -22.03 33.43 0.70
N GLU A 182 -23.25 33.26 0.21
CA GLU A 182 -24.33 34.24 0.39
C GLU A 182 -24.93 34.23 1.81
N GLY A 183 -24.65 33.20 2.60
CA GLY A 183 -25.16 33.05 3.97
C GLY A 183 -24.39 33.86 5.02
N THR A 184 -24.98 33.93 6.21
CA THR A 184 -24.41 34.60 7.38
C THR A 184 -23.31 33.76 8.04
N GLN A 185 -22.54 34.35 8.96
CA GLN A 185 -21.57 33.62 9.77
C GLN A 185 -22.22 32.47 10.56
N ASP A 186 -23.47 32.65 11.01
CA ASP A 186 -24.22 31.62 11.72
C ASP A 186 -24.58 30.44 10.81
N ASP A 187 -24.88 30.69 9.53
CA ASP A 187 -25.11 29.63 8.55
C ASP A 187 -23.84 28.81 8.31
N ILE A 188 -22.68 29.45 8.22
CA ILE A 188 -21.39 28.77 8.11
C ILE A 188 -21.13 27.93 9.37
N ASN A 189 -21.38 28.47 10.56
CA ASN A 189 -21.23 27.73 11.81
C ASN A 189 -22.15 26.51 11.87
N ASN A 190 -23.41 26.65 11.42
CA ASN A 190 -24.37 25.56 11.34
C ASN A 190 -23.92 24.46 10.36
N LEU A 191 -23.36 24.83 9.20
CA LEU A 191 -22.76 23.87 8.27
C LEU A 191 -21.61 23.10 8.91
N VAL A 192 -20.74 23.79 9.65
CA VAL A 192 -19.62 23.15 10.37
C VAL A 192 -20.12 22.21 11.47
N ILE A 193 -21.16 22.58 12.21
CA ILE A 193 -21.79 21.70 13.21
C ILE A 193 -22.38 20.46 12.55
N ALA A 194 -23.08 20.62 11.44
CA ALA A 194 -23.66 19.51 10.66
C ALA A 194 -22.56 18.58 10.11
N ALA A 195 -21.48 19.15 9.58
CA ALA A 195 -20.31 18.43 9.10
C ALA A 195 -19.63 17.61 10.20
N HIS A 196 -19.42 18.19 11.39
CA HIS A 196 -18.88 17.45 12.53
C HIS A 196 -19.78 16.30 12.98
N LYS A 197 -21.11 16.52 12.99
CA LYS A 197 -22.08 15.47 13.34
C LYS A 197 -22.03 14.32 12.33
N LYS A 198 -22.02 14.63 11.03
CA LYS A 198 -21.89 13.63 9.97
C LYS A 198 -20.58 12.84 10.10
N ALA A 199 -19.46 13.54 10.29
CA ALA A 199 -18.15 12.88 10.44
C ALA A 199 -18.10 11.94 11.66
N GLU A 200 -18.80 12.26 12.75
CA GLU A 200 -18.92 11.39 13.92
C GLU A 200 -19.82 10.17 13.65
N GLU A 201 -20.92 10.36 12.92
CA GLU A 201 -21.81 9.27 12.50
C GLU A 201 -21.08 8.31 11.52
N ASP A 202 -20.36 8.84 10.53
CA ASP A 202 -19.57 8.05 9.58
C ASP A 202 -18.44 7.28 10.28
N LYS A 203 -17.78 7.90 11.28
CA LYS A 203 -16.78 7.20 12.12
C LYS A 203 -17.39 6.07 12.91
N LYS A 204 -18.56 6.28 13.54
CA LYS A 204 -19.26 5.23 14.29
C LYS A 204 -19.71 4.10 13.36
N ALA A 205 -20.25 4.44 12.18
CA ALA A 205 -20.61 3.46 11.15
C ALA A 205 -19.40 2.63 10.72
N ALA A 206 -18.29 3.28 10.35
CA ALA A 206 -17.05 2.60 9.97
C ALA A 206 -16.46 1.75 11.11
N GLU A 207 -16.54 2.19 12.37
CA GLU A 207 -16.09 1.40 13.51
C GLU A 207 -16.97 0.17 13.74
N SER A 208 -18.30 0.33 13.65
CA SER A 208 -19.26 -0.78 13.75
C SER A 208 -19.11 -1.81 12.63
N GLU A 209 -18.86 -1.36 11.40
CA GLU A 209 -18.60 -2.22 10.26
C GLU A 209 -17.28 -2.98 10.46
N ARG A 210 -16.21 -2.30 10.88
CA ARG A 210 -14.94 -2.95 11.25
C ARG A 210 -15.11 -3.97 12.36
N LEU A 211 -15.93 -3.68 13.37
CA LEU A 211 -16.21 -4.61 14.47
C LEU A 211 -16.97 -5.84 13.96
N LEU A 212 -17.95 -5.64 13.09
CA LEU A 212 -18.70 -6.72 12.46
C LEU A 212 -17.79 -7.59 11.59
N GLU A 213 -16.93 -7.00 10.76
CA GLU A 213 -15.94 -7.71 9.96
C GLU A 213 -14.99 -8.53 10.85
N GLN A 214 -14.51 -7.95 11.95
CA GLN A 214 -13.67 -8.66 12.92
C GLN A 214 -14.40 -9.85 13.56
N GLN A 215 -15.68 -9.69 13.91
CA GLN A 215 -16.51 -10.77 14.44
C GLN A 215 -16.74 -11.88 13.42
N LEU A 216 -16.98 -11.53 12.15
CA LEU A 216 -17.12 -12.50 11.07
C LEU A 216 -15.82 -13.26 10.83
N ILE A 217 -14.68 -12.56 10.82
CA ILE A 217 -13.36 -13.17 10.67
C ILE A 217 -13.06 -14.09 11.86
N SER A 218 -13.36 -13.68 13.09
CA SER A 218 -13.12 -14.52 14.27
C SER A 218 -14.01 -15.76 14.26
N ALA A 219 -15.28 -15.64 13.89
CA ALA A 219 -16.19 -16.77 13.71
C ALA A 219 -15.68 -17.76 12.65
N LYS A 220 -15.22 -17.27 11.50
CA LYS A 220 -14.59 -18.10 10.45
C LYS A 220 -13.33 -18.82 10.95
N ILE A 221 -12.52 -18.16 11.77
CA ILE A 221 -11.33 -18.79 12.36
C ILE A 221 -11.72 -19.91 13.34
N GLU A 222 -12.73 -19.69 14.18
CA GLU A 222 -13.22 -20.70 15.12
C GLU A 222 -13.86 -21.90 14.43
N GLU A 223 -14.63 -21.67 13.36
CA GLU A 223 -15.16 -22.72 12.50
C GLU A 223 -14.03 -23.48 11.82
N GLY A 224 -13.08 -22.78 11.19
CA GLY A 224 -11.92 -23.36 10.55
C GLY A 224 -11.07 -24.23 11.47
N LYS A 225 -10.86 -23.81 12.74
CA LYS A 225 -10.14 -24.60 13.75
C LYS A 225 -10.78 -25.97 14.01
N LYS A 226 -12.10 -26.11 13.83
CA LYS A 226 -12.80 -27.40 13.98
C LYS A 226 -12.62 -28.29 12.75
N LEU A 227 -12.49 -27.68 11.57
CA LEU A 227 -12.37 -28.38 10.28
C LEU A 227 -10.95 -28.88 10.00
N ILE A 228 -9.92 -28.14 10.45
CA ILE A 228 -8.53 -28.49 10.19
C ILE A 228 -7.66 -28.48 11.44
N THR A 229 -6.91 -29.57 11.62
CA THR A 229 -5.82 -29.65 12.60
C THR A 229 -4.49 -29.49 11.88
N ILE A 230 -3.70 -28.49 12.27
CA ILE A 230 -2.37 -28.26 11.70
C ILE A 230 -1.37 -29.19 12.41
N PRO A 231 -0.68 -30.09 11.70
CA PRO A 231 0.26 -30.99 12.34
C PRO A 231 1.50 -30.27 12.88
N GLU A 232 1.99 -30.65 14.05
CA GLU A 232 3.19 -30.04 14.65
C GLU A 232 4.46 -30.22 13.81
N TRP A 233 4.52 -31.28 13.01
CA TRP A 233 5.64 -31.56 12.12
C TRP A 233 5.66 -30.69 10.86
N ALA A 234 4.58 -29.97 10.56
CA ALA A 234 4.45 -29.20 9.33
C ALA A 234 5.39 -27.99 9.34
N LYS A 235 6.28 -27.91 8.35
CA LYS A 235 7.23 -26.81 8.17
C LYS A 235 6.86 -25.87 7.02
N ALA A 236 6.04 -26.31 6.09
CA ALA A 236 5.58 -25.51 4.96
C ALA A 236 4.21 -26.02 4.49
N VAL A 237 3.54 -25.23 3.64
CA VAL A 237 2.26 -25.61 3.01
C VAL A 237 2.40 -25.56 1.50
N ILE A 238 1.80 -26.54 0.82
CA ILE A 238 1.67 -26.57 -0.63
C ILE A 238 0.31 -26.00 -0.99
N VAL A 239 0.32 -25.01 -1.89
CA VAL A 239 -0.86 -24.27 -2.29
C VAL A 239 -1.02 -24.27 -3.80
N ALA A 240 -2.25 -24.11 -4.26
CA ALA A 240 -2.60 -23.81 -5.63
C ALA A 240 -3.10 -22.37 -5.71
N ASP A 241 -2.29 -21.49 -6.31
CA ASP A 241 -2.64 -20.10 -6.56
C ASP A 241 -3.19 -19.96 -7.99
N HIS A 242 -4.38 -19.38 -8.12
CA HIS A 242 -4.98 -19.07 -9.42
C HIS A 242 -4.65 -17.64 -9.82
N TYR A 243 -3.72 -17.48 -10.76
CA TYR A 243 -3.29 -16.18 -11.25
C TYR A 243 -4.20 -15.68 -12.38
N GLN A 244 -4.67 -14.44 -12.28
CA GLN A 244 -5.40 -13.75 -13.33
C GLN A 244 -4.47 -12.79 -14.08
N ASN A 245 -4.67 -12.65 -15.39
CA ASN A 245 -3.97 -11.67 -16.20
C ASN A 245 -4.68 -10.31 -16.07
N ASP A 246 -3.99 -9.34 -15.50
CA ASP A 246 -4.45 -7.95 -15.33
C ASP A 246 -3.65 -6.99 -16.21
N SER A 247 -2.96 -7.52 -17.23
CA SER A 247 -2.19 -6.72 -18.17
C SER A 247 -3.12 -5.84 -19.00
N ASP A 248 -2.68 -4.62 -19.25
CA ASP A 248 -3.39 -3.70 -20.12
C ASP A 248 -3.15 -4.11 -21.57
N THR A 249 -4.22 -4.30 -22.34
CA THR A 249 -4.12 -4.71 -23.74
C THR A 249 -3.70 -3.58 -24.67
N MET A 250 -3.78 -2.33 -24.21
CA MET A 250 -3.45 -1.13 -24.99
C MET A 250 -2.05 -0.59 -24.71
N THR A 251 -1.36 -1.13 -23.70
CA THR A 251 0.02 -0.76 -23.34
C THR A 251 0.89 -2.00 -23.19
N ASP A 252 2.20 -1.80 -23.01
CA ASP A 252 3.15 -2.87 -22.68
C ASP A 252 3.19 -3.18 -21.17
N TYR A 253 2.21 -2.67 -20.40
CA TYR A 253 2.12 -2.86 -18.97
C TYR A 253 1.60 -4.27 -18.63
N PHE A 254 2.52 -5.09 -18.10
CA PHE A 254 2.22 -6.44 -17.66
C PHE A 254 1.89 -6.48 -16.16
N ALA A 255 0.74 -7.07 -15.81
CA ALA A 255 0.33 -7.26 -14.42
C ALA A 255 -0.41 -8.58 -14.22
N THR A 256 -0.21 -9.18 -13.05
CA THR A 256 -0.89 -10.41 -12.63
C THR A 256 -1.22 -10.35 -11.15
N SER A 257 -2.42 -10.76 -10.78
CA SER A 257 -2.85 -10.90 -9.38
C SER A 257 -3.30 -12.33 -9.08
N ILE A 258 -3.31 -12.69 -7.79
CA ILE A 258 -3.83 -13.98 -7.33
C ILE A 258 -5.31 -13.79 -7.05
N LYS A 259 -6.15 -14.47 -7.85
CA LYS A 259 -7.60 -14.49 -7.68
C LYS A 259 -8.03 -15.31 -6.47
N GLU A 260 -7.37 -16.45 -6.27
CA GLU A 260 -7.71 -17.41 -5.22
C GLU A 260 -6.49 -18.26 -4.85
N THR A 261 -6.37 -18.61 -3.56
CA THR A 261 -5.39 -19.55 -3.04
C THR A 261 -6.11 -20.73 -2.41
N ASN A 262 -5.83 -21.94 -2.90
CA ASN A 262 -6.31 -23.19 -2.32
C ASN A 262 -5.15 -23.94 -1.66
N TYR A 263 -5.40 -24.63 -0.54
CA TYR A 263 -4.37 -25.32 0.23
C TYR A 263 -4.49 -26.83 0.02
N LEU A 264 -3.41 -27.48 -0.42
CA LEU A 264 -3.46 -28.88 -0.87
C LEU A 264 -2.82 -29.86 0.11
N ALA A 265 -1.69 -29.49 0.73
CA ALA A 265 -0.94 -30.41 1.59
C ALA A 265 0.00 -29.70 2.57
N PHE A 266 0.28 -30.34 3.70
CA PHE A 266 1.36 -29.95 4.61
C PHE A 266 2.67 -30.63 4.22
N SER A 267 3.78 -29.93 4.38
CA SER A 267 5.13 -30.41 4.05
C SER A 267 6.01 -30.51 5.30
N ARG A 268 6.78 -31.61 5.41
CA ARG A 268 7.80 -31.81 6.46
C ARG A 268 9.08 -31.02 6.21
N THR A 269 9.27 -30.51 5.00
CA THR A 269 10.51 -29.85 4.57
C THR A 269 10.25 -28.46 3.98
N THR A 270 11.24 -27.58 4.10
CA THR A 270 11.23 -26.27 3.42
C THR A 270 11.87 -26.34 2.03
N ARG A 271 12.43 -27.49 1.65
CA ARG A 271 13.03 -27.68 0.33
C ARG A 271 11.94 -27.90 -0.71
N ASN A 272 12.16 -27.35 -1.89
CA ASN A 272 11.30 -27.57 -3.04
C ASN A 272 11.56 -28.97 -3.62
N ASN A 273 10.49 -29.72 -3.86
CA ASN A 273 10.54 -31.07 -4.41
C ASN A 273 9.35 -31.26 -5.37
N MET A 274 9.63 -31.62 -6.62
CA MET A 274 8.58 -31.68 -7.65
C MET A 274 7.63 -32.86 -7.45
N ASN A 275 8.15 -34.00 -7.01
CA ASN A 275 7.29 -35.16 -6.72
C ASN A 275 6.33 -34.85 -5.57
N GLU A 276 6.75 -34.03 -4.62
CA GLU A 276 5.90 -33.60 -3.51
C GLU A 276 4.78 -32.65 -3.99
N LEU A 277 5.07 -31.76 -4.95
CA LEU A 277 4.04 -30.94 -5.59
C LEU A 277 3.07 -31.79 -6.41
N LYS A 278 3.56 -32.76 -7.18
CA LYS A 278 2.71 -33.69 -7.95
C LYS A 278 1.76 -34.47 -7.05
N ASN A 279 2.27 -35.04 -5.97
CA ASN A 279 1.43 -35.75 -4.99
C ASN A 279 0.37 -34.82 -4.38
N ALA A 280 0.71 -33.56 -4.11
CA ALA A 280 -0.26 -32.60 -3.61
C ALA A 280 -1.33 -32.22 -4.65
N CYS A 281 -1.00 -32.18 -5.94
CA CYS A 281 -1.95 -31.94 -7.01
C CYS A 281 -3.07 -33.00 -7.06
N GLU A 282 -2.79 -34.23 -6.65
CA GLU A 282 -3.79 -35.31 -6.63
C GLU A 282 -4.93 -35.06 -5.62
N ASN A 283 -4.71 -34.19 -4.63
CA ASN A 283 -5.69 -33.94 -3.56
C ASN A 283 -6.87 -33.07 -4.01
N TRP A 284 -6.78 -32.40 -5.17
CA TRP A 284 -7.85 -31.54 -5.68
C TRP A 284 -8.05 -31.75 -7.19
N GLU A 285 -9.30 -31.98 -7.62
CA GLU A 285 -9.60 -32.38 -8.99
C GLU A 285 -9.08 -31.38 -10.04
N LYS A 286 -9.17 -30.07 -9.78
CA LYS A 286 -8.65 -29.04 -10.70
C LYS A 286 -7.14 -29.08 -10.86
N THR A 287 -6.40 -29.45 -9.82
CA THR A 287 -4.94 -29.61 -9.92
C THR A 287 -4.53 -30.97 -10.46
N LYS A 288 -5.41 -31.97 -10.37
CA LYS A 288 -5.21 -33.28 -10.99
C LYS A 288 -5.27 -33.19 -12.52
N GLU A 289 -6.17 -32.36 -13.05
CA GLU A 289 -6.22 -32.05 -14.48
C GLU A 289 -4.88 -31.48 -15.00
N LEU A 290 -4.20 -30.65 -14.20
CA LEU A 290 -2.86 -30.13 -14.54
C LEU A 290 -1.83 -31.25 -14.75
N LEU A 291 -1.94 -32.39 -14.05
CA LEU A 291 -0.97 -33.49 -14.23
C LEU A 291 -1.17 -34.26 -15.54
N ASN A 292 -2.38 -34.20 -16.11
CA ASN A 292 -2.75 -34.94 -17.32
C ASN A 292 -2.55 -34.11 -18.60
N ASP A 293 -2.41 -32.80 -18.47
CA ASP A 293 -2.29 -31.88 -19.58
C ASP A 293 -0.87 -31.92 -20.19
N SER A 294 -0.80 -32.15 -21.50
CA SER A 294 0.46 -32.14 -22.26
C SER A 294 1.16 -30.78 -22.27
N GLU A 295 0.42 -29.69 -22.02
CA GLU A 295 0.95 -28.32 -21.97
C GLU A 295 1.35 -27.88 -20.56
N THR A 296 1.06 -28.68 -19.52
CA THR A 296 1.50 -28.35 -18.15
C THR A 296 2.97 -28.65 -17.94
N GLY A 297 3.71 -27.62 -17.51
CA GLY A 297 5.15 -27.65 -17.31
C GLY A 297 5.56 -27.79 -15.85
N GLU A 298 6.69 -28.47 -15.63
CA GLU A 298 7.46 -28.37 -14.38
C GLU A 298 8.37 -27.14 -14.44
N HIS A 299 8.05 -26.12 -13.66
CA HIS A 299 8.84 -24.90 -13.62
C HIS A 299 9.81 -24.93 -12.43
N ARG A 300 11.10 -24.80 -12.72
CA ARG A 300 12.19 -24.86 -11.73
C ARG A 300 13.07 -23.61 -11.73
N GLU A 301 12.67 -22.59 -12.50
CA GLU A 301 13.45 -21.37 -12.71
C GLU A 301 13.06 -20.28 -11.71
N ARG A 302 14.06 -19.53 -11.26
CA ARG A 302 13.89 -18.41 -10.33
C ARG A 302 13.33 -17.20 -11.09
N ASN A 303 12.19 -16.67 -10.66
CA ASN A 303 11.55 -15.49 -11.25
C ASN A 303 11.12 -14.53 -10.15
N SER A 304 11.45 -13.24 -10.26
CA SER A 304 11.13 -12.23 -9.24
C SER A 304 9.64 -11.98 -9.02
N TYR A 305 8.79 -12.31 -10.00
CA TYR A 305 7.36 -12.02 -9.99
C TYR A 305 6.48 -13.25 -9.72
N LEU A 306 7.07 -14.43 -9.67
CA LEU A 306 6.36 -15.71 -9.65
C LEU A 306 7.01 -16.69 -8.68
N PRO A 307 6.33 -17.79 -8.31
CA PRO A 307 6.98 -18.83 -7.56
C PRO A 307 8.19 -19.38 -8.35
N ASP A 308 9.35 -19.50 -7.69
CA ASP A 308 10.56 -20.06 -8.30
C ASP A 308 10.47 -21.56 -8.64
N PHE A 309 9.45 -22.26 -8.13
CA PHE A 309 9.30 -23.70 -8.24
C PHE A 309 7.82 -24.10 -8.16
N TYR A 310 7.22 -24.48 -9.28
CA TYR A 310 5.79 -24.78 -9.37
C TYR A 310 5.42 -25.71 -10.54
N ILE A 311 4.20 -26.23 -10.49
CA ILE A 311 3.51 -26.94 -11.58
C ILE A 311 2.38 -26.04 -12.08
N GLY A 312 2.31 -25.78 -13.39
CA GLY A 312 1.25 -24.96 -13.96
C GLY A 312 1.25 -24.96 -15.48
N SER A 313 0.15 -24.50 -16.07
CA SER A 313 -0.06 -24.49 -17.52
C SER A 313 0.61 -23.31 -18.25
N SER A 314 0.94 -22.23 -17.53
CA SER A 314 1.64 -21.09 -18.13
C SER A 314 2.64 -20.45 -17.18
N ASN A 315 3.62 -19.77 -17.78
CA ASN A 315 4.56 -18.97 -16.99
C ASN A 315 3.88 -17.81 -16.27
N TRP A 316 2.78 -17.25 -16.77
CA TRP A 316 2.34 -15.91 -16.34
C TRP A 316 1.03 -15.91 -15.57
N TYR A 317 0.02 -16.63 -16.06
CA TYR A 317 -1.32 -16.69 -15.46
C TYR A 317 -1.81 -18.14 -15.33
N GLY A 318 -3.02 -18.35 -14.82
CA GLY A 318 -3.61 -19.66 -14.62
C GLY A 318 -3.24 -20.28 -13.28
N LEU A 319 -3.59 -21.57 -13.13
CA LEU A 319 -3.44 -22.31 -11.88
C LEU A 319 -1.99 -22.77 -11.69
N LYS A 320 -1.40 -22.46 -10.54
CA LYS A 320 -0.02 -22.78 -10.21
C LYS A 320 0.08 -23.43 -8.85
N VAL A 321 0.61 -24.65 -8.79
CA VAL A 321 0.86 -25.38 -7.55
C VAL A 321 2.29 -25.15 -7.10
N ASN A 322 2.48 -24.52 -5.95
CA ASN A 322 3.79 -24.18 -5.43
C ASN A 322 3.86 -24.37 -3.91
N LYS A 323 5.09 -24.45 -3.39
CA LYS A 323 5.32 -24.48 -1.94
C LYS A 323 5.51 -23.06 -1.41
N LYS A 324 4.78 -22.69 -0.36
CA LYS A 324 4.98 -21.42 0.35
C LYS A 324 5.97 -21.66 1.50
N VAL A 325 7.25 -21.40 1.23
CA VAL A 325 8.35 -21.62 2.18
C VAL A 325 8.63 -20.38 3.04
N TYR A 326 8.82 -19.22 2.40
CA TYR A 326 9.28 -18.01 3.08
C TYR A 326 8.15 -17.07 3.51
N SER A 327 7.01 -17.12 2.81
CA SER A 327 5.86 -16.24 3.06
C SER A 327 4.83 -16.84 4.00
N PHE A 328 5.01 -18.08 4.46
CA PHE A 328 3.98 -18.85 5.17
C PHE A 328 4.55 -19.71 6.31
N ASP A 329 5.13 -19.04 7.30
CA ASP A 329 5.58 -19.66 8.54
C ASP A 329 4.37 -20.03 9.43
N LEU A 330 4.21 -21.33 9.69
CA LEU A 330 3.11 -21.89 10.50
C LEU A 330 3.23 -21.58 11.99
N THR A 331 4.38 -21.10 12.48
CA THR A 331 4.51 -20.62 13.86
C THR A 331 3.77 -19.31 14.09
N ARG A 332 3.54 -18.52 13.03
CA ARG A 332 2.84 -17.23 13.11
C ARG A 332 1.32 -17.43 13.12
N THR A 333 0.65 -16.84 14.10
CA THR A 333 -0.81 -16.91 14.26
C THR A 333 -1.56 -16.40 13.02
N GLU A 334 -1.05 -15.36 12.35
CA GLU A 334 -1.64 -14.80 11.12
C GLU A 334 -1.75 -15.84 10.00
N ASN A 335 -0.72 -16.66 9.78
CA ASN A 335 -0.72 -17.68 8.73
C ASN A 335 -1.62 -18.86 9.09
N ARG A 336 -1.67 -19.23 10.38
CA ARG A 336 -2.64 -20.21 10.87
C ARG A 336 -4.07 -19.72 10.68
N ASN A 337 -4.34 -18.45 10.97
CA ASN A 337 -5.65 -17.84 10.75
C ASN A 337 -6.05 -17.85 9.28
N LYS A 338 -5.11 -17.57 8.35
CA LYS A 338 -5.36 -17.70 6.90
C LYS A 338 -5.78 -19.12 6.50
N LEU A 339 -5.15 -20.15 7.06
CA LEU A 339 -5.55 -21.55 6.85
C LEU A 339 -6.94 -21.84 7.43
N TYR A 340 -7.25 -21.37 8.64
CA TYR A 340 -8.56 -21.57 9.25
C TYR A 340 -9.67 -20.90 8.46
N ILE A 341 -9.48 -19.66 8.03
CA ILE A 341 -10.42 -18.95 7.15
C ILE A 341 -10.61 -19.72 5.84
N ALA A 342 -9.51 -20.19 5.23
CA ALA A 342 -9.58 -21.00 4.02
C ALA A 342 -10.31 -22.33 4.23
N ALA A 343 -10.17 -22.97 5.39
CA ALA A 343 -10.89 -24.19 5.72
C ALA A 343 -12.40 -23.92 5.85
N ALA A 344 -12.81 -22.84 6.53
CA ALA A 344 -14.21 -22.43 6.62
C ALA A 344 -14.81 -22.08 5.25
N GLU A 345 -14.00 -21.57 4.31
CA GLU A 345 -14.41 -21.26 2.94
C GLU A 345 -14.30 -22.44 1.96
N ASN A 346 -14.04 -23.66 2.45
CA ASN A 346 -13.86 -24.87 1.64
C ASN A 346 -12.70 -24.82 0.62
N ARG A 347 -11.67 -24.01 0.89
CA ARG A 347 -10.45 -23.86 0.09
C ARG A 347 -9.28 -24.72 0.58
N CYS A 348 -9.55 -25.68 1.46
CA CYS A 348 -8.57 -26.60 2.02
C CYS A 348 -8.89 -28.02 1.56
N HIS A 349 -8.02 -28.58 0.72
CA HIS A 349 -8.12 -29.92 0.14
C HIS A 349 -7.00 -30.81 0.69
N PHE A 350 -6.87 -30.85 2.02
CA PHE A 350 -5.93 -31.77 2.64
C PHE A 350 -6.44 -33.19 2.46
N PRO A 351 -5.55 -34.17 2.26
CA PRO A 351 -5.96 -35.56 2.27
C PRO A 351 -6.52 -35.82 3.66
N THR A 352 -7.82 -36.10 3.74
CA THR A 352 -8.43 -36.58 4.96
C THR A 352 -7.70 -37.87 5.30
N ASP A 353 -7.11 -37.98 6.50
CA ASP A 353 -6.81 -39.28 7.07
C ASP A 353 -8.17 -39.97 7.36
N GLN A 354 -8.91 -40.33 6.31
CA GLN A 354 -9.81 -41.45 6.39
C GLN A 354 -8.89 -42.68 6.36
N PRO A 355 -8.88 -43.52 7.40
CA PRO A 355 -8.43 -44.88 7.21
C PRO A 355 -9.42 -45.50 6.22
N THR A 356 -9.11 -45.49 4.93
CA THR A 356 -9.74 -46.37 3.96
C THR A 356 -9.21 -47.77 4.24
N GLN A 357 -9.67 -48.35 5.34
CA GLN A 357 -9.72 -49.80 5.47
C GLN A 357 -11.11 -50.21 4.99
N GLU A 358 -11.17 -50.70 3.76
CA GLU A 358 -12.17 -51.70 3.39
C GLU A 358 -11.90 -52.95 4.25
N ASN A 359 -12.32 -52.91 5.52
CA ASN A 359 -12.32 -54.07 6.40
C ASN A 359 -13.56 -54.89 6.10
N HIS A 360 -13.44 -55.77 5.11
CA HIS A 360 -14.09 -57.07 5.22
C HIS A 360 -13.32 -57.92 6.23
N ASN A 361 -13.79 -57.98 7.48
CA ASN A 361 -14.12 -59.23 8.20
C ASN A 361 -14.05 -59.13 9.74
N LEU A 362 -15.19 -59.44 10.34
CA LEU A 362 -15.46 -60.36 11.47
C LEU A 362 -14.56 -60.34 12.73
N ASN A 363 -15.24 -60.09 13.85
CA ASN A 363 -14.80 -60.19 15.25
C ASN A 363 -14.11 -61.50 15.66
N SER A 364 -13.08 -61.42 16.50
CA SER A 364 -12.99 -62.03 17.85
C SER A 364 -11.67 -61.65 18.53
N GLY A 365 -11.69 -61.45 19.85
CA GLY A 365 -10.68 -60.74 20.64
C GLY A 365 -9.23 -61.25 20.56
N ASP A 366 -8.33 -60.29 20.84
CA ASP A 366 -6.88 -60.33 21.05
C ASP A 366 -5.93 -60.72 19.90
N PHE A 367 -6.44 -61.10 18.72
CA PHE A 367 -5.62 -61.42 17.55
C PHE A 367 -6.14 -60.75 16.27
N GLN A 368 -5.22 -60.20 15.47
CA GLN A 368 -5.51 -59.65 14.15
C GLN A 368 -4.63 -60.33 13.10
N ILE A 369 -5.26 -60.79 12.02
CA ILE A 369 -4.57 -61.33 10.85
C ILE A 369 -4.50 -60.22 9.80
N ILE A 370 -3.28 -59.82 9.45
CA ILE A 370 -2.98 -58.75 8.49
C ILE A 370 -2.31 -59.36 7.25
N ASP A 371 -2.74 -58.96 6.06
CA ASP A 371 -2.05 -59.30 4.82
C ASP A 371 -0.74 -58.48 4.76
N TYR A 372 0.41 -59.14 4.94
CA TYR A 372 1.70 -58.46 5.10
C TYR A 372 2.35 -58.19 3.73
N SER A 373 2.14 -59.07 2.76
CA SER A 373 2.70 -59.00 1.41
C SER A 373 1.92 -59.95 0.50
N GLU A 374 2.08 -59.82 -0.83
CA GLU A 374 1.51 -60.73 -1.82
C GLU A 374 1.78 -62.23 -1.53
N LYS A 375 2.84 -62.53 -0.77
CA LYS A 375 3.27 -63.89 -0.43
C LYS A 375 3.10 -64.27 1.03
N ALA A 376 2.67 -63.37 1.91
CA ALA A 376 2.69 -63.64 3.35
C ALA A 376 1.58 -62.89 4.12
N ILE A 377 1.07 -63.56 5.16
CA ILE A 377 0.15 -63.00 6.15
C ILE A 377 0.85 -62.93 7.51
N ALA A 378 0.47 -61.96 8.34
CA ALA A 378 1.01 -61.76 9.68
C ALA A 378 -0.12 -61.82 10.72
N VAL A 379 0.07 -62.58 11.79
CA VAL A 379 -0.82 -62.64 12.95
C VAL A 379 -0.20 -61.80 14.06
N ILE A 380 -0.85 -60.69 14.42
CA ILE A 380 -0.42 -59.75 15.46
C ILE A 380 -1.43 -59.75 16.63
N GLY A 381 -0.97 -59.42 17.84
CA GLY A 381 -1.79 -59.48 19.06
C GLY A 381 -1.10 -60.18 20.23
N ASP A 382 -1.84 -60.57 21.27
CA ASP A 382 -1.28 -61.24 22.45
C ASP A 382 -0.97 -62.73 22.17
N THR A 383 -0.01 -63.00 21.28
CA THR A 383 0.30 -64.35 20.74
C THR A 383 1.01 -65.27 21.73
N LYS A 384 1.06 -64.90 23.01
CA LYS A 384 1.67 -65.71 24.08
C LYS A 384 0.90 -67.00 24.40
N PRO A 385 -0.44 -67.02 24.49
CA PRO A 385 -1.19 -68.23 24.83
C PRO A 385 -1.18 -69.29 23.72
N ILE A 386 -1.11 -68.86 22.46
CA ILE A 386 -1.21 -69.72 21.25
C ILE A 386 0.15 -69.95 20.56
N LYS A 387 1.25 -69.59 21.23
CA LYS A 387 2.62 -69.60 20.67
C LYS A 387 3.01 -70.97 20.11
N ASP A 388 2.66 -72.04 20.81
CA ASP A 388 3.06 -73.40 20.43
C ASP A 388 2.25 -73.93 19.24
N ASP A 389 1.00 -73.50 19.09
CA ASP A 389 0.14 -73.87 17.97
C ASP A 389 0.55 -73.12 16.70
N LEU A 390 0.85 -71.82 16.80
CA LEU A 390 1.39 -71.03 15.68
C LEU A 390 2.75 -71.56 15.20
N LYS A 391 3.57 -72.08 16.12
CA LYS A 391 4.84 -72.72 15.78
C LYS A 391 4.64 -74.09 15.11
N LYS A 392 3.67 -74.89 15.54
CA LYS A 392 3.31 -76.17 14.90
C LYS A 392 2.76 -75.97 13.49
N LEU A 393 1.99 -74.90 13.27
CA LEU A 393 1.48 -74.52 11.95
C LEU A 393 2.58 -74.00 11.00
N GLY A 394 3.82 -73.86 11.50
CA GLY A 394 4.99 -73.47 10.70
C GLY A 394 5.17 -71.97 10.58
N GLY A 395 4.53 -71.19 11.45
CA GLY A 395 4.73 -69.74 11.53
C GLY A 395 6.11 -69.40 12.05
N ARG A 396 6.61 -68.22 11.68
CA ARG A 396 7.87 -67.69 12.20
C ARG A 396 7.61 -66.37 12.92
N PHE A 397 7.96 -66.31 14.20
CA PHE A 397 7.82 -65.05 14.93
C PHE A 397 8.84 -64.02 14.46
N ASN A 398 8.39 -62.80 14.15
CA ASN A 398 9.22 -61.67 13.76
C ASN A 398 8.77 -60.39 14.49
N PHE A 399 9.68 -59.81 15.27
CA PHE A 399 9.42 -58.59 16.04
C PHE A 399 9.65 -57.29 15.23
N ARG A 400 10.13 -57.39 13.99
CA ARG A 400 10.46 -56.24 13.11
C ARG A 400 9.47 -56.04 11.96
N LEU A 401 8.27 -56.62 12.03
CA LEU A 401 7.24 -56.40 11.01
C LEU A 401 6.73 -54.95 11.09
N SER A 402 6.42 -54.36 9.94
CA SER A 402 5.87 -53.00 9.83
C SER A 402 4.49 -52.86 10.49
N CYS A 403 3.75 -53.95 10.63
CA CYS A 403 2.44 -54.01 11.28
C CYS A 403 2.49 -54.38 12.77
N GLY A 404 3.68 -54.47 13.38
CA GLY A 404 3.85 -54.84 14.79
C GLY A 404 4.38 -56.27 14.99
N ALA A 405 4.92 -56.56 16.18
CA ALA A 405 5.53 -57.87 16.45
C ALA A 405 4.49 -59.00 16.39
N GLY A 406 4.77 -60.04 15.59
CA GLY A 406 3.79 -61.10 15.33
C GLY A 406 4.38 -62.30 14.61
N TRP A 407 3.51 -63.25 14.24
CA TRP A 407 3.87 -64.48 13.54
C TRP A 407 3.60 -64.33 12.05
N ILE A 408 4.60 -64.60 11.20
CA ILE A 408 4.46 -64.56 9.73
C ILE A 408 4.27 -65.96 9.15
N PHE A 409 3.35 -66.08 8.21
CA PHE A 409 3.03 -67.30 7.48
C PHE A 409 3.02 -67.04 5.96
N PRO A 410 3.36 -68.03 5.12
CA PRO A 410 3.12 -67.94 3.67
C PRO A 410 1.63 -67.84 3.36
N LYS A 411 1.26 -67.09 2.33
CA LYS A 411 -0.13 -66.87 1.92
C LYS A 411 -0.87 -68.16 1.54
N THR A 412 -0.13 -69.19 1.12
CA THR A 412 -0.67 -70.54 0.85
C THR A 412 -1.30 -71.22 2.07
N LYS A 413 -0.98 -70.76 3.29
CA LYS A 413 -1.53 -71.29 4.55
C LYS A 413 -2.63 -70.41 5.15
N GLN A 414 -3.16 -69.45 4.39
CA GLN A 414 -4.13 -68.49 4.90
C GLN A 414 -5.44 -69.13 5.39
N GLU A 415 -5.88 -70.23 4.77
CA GLU A 415 -7.07 -70.98 5.21
C GLU A 415 -6.83 -71.80 6.49
N GLU A 416 -5.59 -72.22 6.77
CA GLU A 416 -5.23 -72.96 8.00
C GLU A 416 -5.01 -72.04 9.21
N VAL A 417 -4.75 -70.76 8.97
CA VAL A 417 -4.43 -69.75 10.00
C VAL A 417 -5.67 -68.94 10.42
N LYS A 418 -6.69 -68.87 9.56
CA LYS A 418 -8.02 -68.33 9.90
C LYS A 418 -8.81 -69.35 10.69
#